data_AF-V4UAQ9-F1
#
_entry.id   AF-V4UAQ9-F1
#
_cell.length_a   1.000
_cell.length_b   1.000
_cell.length_c   1.000
_cell.angle_alpha   90.00
_cell.angle_beta   90.00
_cell.angle_gamma   90.00
#
_symmetry.space_group_name_H-M   'P 1'
#
loop_
_entity.id
_entity.type
_entity.pdbx_description
1 polymer ?
#
loop_
_entity_poly.entity_id
_entity_poly.type
_entity_poly.pdbx_seq_one_letter_code
_entity_poly.pdbx_strand_id
1 'polypeptide(L)'
;MESTSNQVIDSDESERYLQVAGYDENDLADDDLSKNIELYTGEVDKILEQSFESLPSVGDAEEPYIGLEFKSRDDAREFYVAYGRRTGFTVRIHHNRRSRINNVVIGQDFVCSKEGFREKKYMYRKDRVLPPPPITREGCPAMLRLALRDGDKWVVTKFIKEHNHELMSPSKVPWRGSTKNFISEDEKDRRIRELTIELNNERQRFKRRCAAYQEQLNMVFKFVEEHTDHLSGRVKDIVDNIRELEDEQPENSDCKCV
;
A
#
# COMPACT_ATOMS: atom_id res chain seq x y z
N MET A 1 51.50 -45.63 24.88
CA MET A 1 52.77 -44.92 24.69
C MET A 1 52.47 -43.83 23.68
N GLU A 2 52.51 -42.52 23.90
CA GLU A 2 52.79 -41.57 25.00
C GLU A 2 52.14 -40.24 24.49
N SER A 3 51.41 -39.49 25.33
CA SER A 3 51.79 -38.14 25.84
C SER A 3 52.28 -37.16 24.74
N THR A 4 51.83 -35.91 24.55
CA THR A 4 51.24 -34.86 25.41
C THR A 4 51.05 -33.58 24.56
N SER A 5 50.29 -32.59 25.09
CA SER A 5 50.59 -31.13 25.04
C SER A 5 49.69 -30.18 24.21
N ASN A 6 48.89 -29.40 24.96
CA ASN A 6 48.70 -27.93 24.97
C ASN A 6 48.05 -27.12 23.81
N GLN A 7 46.93 -26.47 24.20
CA GLN A 7 46.60 -25.02 24.14
C GLN A 7 46.15 -24.30 22.85
N VAL A 8 45.12 -23.45 23.07
CA VAL A 8 44.88 -22.08 22.52
C VAL A 8 43.88 -21.90 21.34
N ILE A 9 42.79 -21.15 21.65
CA ILE A 9 42.11 -20.00 20.95
C ILE A 9 41.82 -20.17 19.44
N ASP A 10 40.62 -20.00 18.88
CA ASP A 10 39.80 -18.78 18.80
C ASP A 10 38.42 -19.14 18.23
N SER A 11 37.37 -18.36 18.52
CA SER A 11 36.08 -18.47 17.81
C SER A 11 35.79 -17.16 17.07
N ASP A 12 35.83 -17.28 15.76
CA ASP A 12 35.74 -16.21 14.77
C ASP A 12 34.28 -15.86 14.40
N GLU A 13 34.10 -14.55 14.24
CA GLU A 13 33.13 -13.74 13.49
C GLU A 13 31.64 -14.13 13.29
N SER A 14 30.77 -13.17 13.66
CA SER A 14 30.03 -12.29 12.71
C SER A 14 28.61 -11.98 13.20
N GLU A 15 28.33 -10.71 13.53
CA GLU A 15 27.20 -9.92 12.96
C GLU A 15 27.00 -8.54 13.63
N ARG A 16 27.75 -7.56 13.12
CA ARG A 16 27.34 -6.23 12.63
C ARG A 16 26.02 -5.59 13.17
N TYR A 17 26.19 -4.66 14.12
CA TYR A 17 25.62 -3.30 14.24
C TYR A 17 24.31 -2.93 13.50
N LEU A 18 23.32 -2.47 14.29
CA LEU A 18 22.47 -1.32 13.93
C LEU A 18 22.35 -0.35 15.11
N GLN A 19 22.89 0.84 14.89
CA GLN A 19 22.85 2.01 15.75
C GLN A 19 21.46 2.66 15.67
N VAL A 20 20.73 2.74 16.79
CA VAL A 20 19.52 3.57 16.89
C VAL A 20 19.95 4.96 17.38
N ALA A 21 19.89 5.92 16.47
CA ALA A 21 20.03 7.34 16.76
C ALA A 21 18.91 7.80 17.70
N GLY A 22 19.26 8.67 18.65
CA GLY A 22 18.32 9.31 19.56
C GLY A 22 17.45 10.34 18.85
N TYR A 23 16.22 10.51 19.34
CA TYR A 23 15.33 11.57 18.93
C TYR A 23 14.66 12.17 20.18
N ASP A 24 14.78 13.49 20.26
CA ASP A 24 14.35 14.42 21.30
C ASP A 24 12.92 14.24 21.82
N GLU A 25 12.78 14.39 23.15
CA GLU A 25 11.57 14.94 23.76
C GLU A 25 11.54 16.46 23.52
N ASN A 26 10.61 16.92 22.69
CA ASN A 26 9.77 18.12 22.88
C ASN A 26 9.20 18.56 21.54
N ASP A 27 7.87 18.44 21.36
CA ASP A 27 7.12 19.60 20.90
C ASP A 27 5.65 19.52 21.32
N LEU A 28 5.18 20.64 21.84
CA LEU A 28 3.87 20.89 22.42
C LEU A 28 2.89 21.44 21.37
N ALA A 29 1.61 21.23 21.66
CA ALA A 29 0.43 21.94 21.16
C ALA A 29 -0.07 21.62 19.73
N ASP A 30 -1.26 21.02 19.67
CA ASP A 30 -2.23 21.30 18.61
C ASP A 30 -3.64 21.28 19.26
N ASP A 31 -4.04 22.46 19.76
CA ASP A 31 -5.43 22.83 19.99
C ASP A 31 -5.91 23.54 18.74
N ASP A 32 -7.20 23.41 18.43
CA ASP A 32 -7.94 24.12 17.37
C ASP A 32 -8.05 23.46 15.97
N LEU A 33 -8.86 22.40 15.87
CA LEU A 33 -9.53 22.08 14.60
C LEU A 33 -10.99 21.58 14.74
N SER A 34 -11.60 21.73 15.92
CA SER A 34 -12.93 21.18 16.22
C SER A 34 -14.10 22.15 16.02
N LYS A 35 -13.90 23.36 15.49
CA LYS A 35 -14.98 24.39 15.45
C LYS A 35 -15.51 24.77 14.06
N ASN A 36 -15.01 24.17 12.98
CA ASN A 36 -15.34 24.64 11.63
C ASN A 36 -16.27 23.71 10.81
N ILE A 37 -16.93 22.73 11.43
CA ILE A 37 -17.90 21.85 10.74
C ILE A 37 -19.27 21.96 11.43
N GLU A 38 -19.85 23.15 11.47
CA GLU A 38 -21.21 23.32 12.00
C GLU A 38 -22.02 24.44 11.32
N LEU A 39 -21.68 24.81 10.07
CA LEU A 39 -22.26 26.00 9.43
C LEU A 39 -22.74 25.85 7.97
N TYR A 40 -23.02 24.63 7.50
CA TYR A 40 -23.72 24.42 6.22
C TYR A 40 -24.73 23.28 6.31
N THR A 41 -25.67 23.37 7.24
CA THR A 41 -26.91 22.58 7.24
C THR A 41 -28.08 23.55 7.15
N GLY A 42 -28.34 23.99 5.93
CA GLY A 42 -29.45 24.87 5.63
C GLY A 42 -29.63 25.01 4.14
N GLU A 43 -30.67 24.35 3.63
CA GLU A 43 -31.44 24.81 2.48
C GLU A 43 -30.88 24.49 1.08
N VAL A 44 -31.16 23.27 0.59
CA VAL A 44 -31.63 23.01 -0.79
C VAL A 44 -32.29 21.61 -0.88
N ASP A 45 -33.28 21.34 -0.03
CA ASP A 45 -34.29 20.30 -0.31
C ASP A 45 -35.30 20.86 -1.31
N LYS A 46 -34.90 20.90 -2.59
CA LYS A 46 -35.73 21.03 -3.80
C LYS A 46 -34.78 21.16 -4.98
N ILE A 47 -34.36 20.04 -5.55
CA ILE A 47 -34.03 19.76 -6.98
C ILE A 47 -33.47 18.31 -6.98
N LEU A 48 -34.29 17.31 -6.63
CA LEU A 48 -33.93 15.90 -6.85
C LEU A 48 -34.97 15.12 -7.66
N GLU A 49 -35.97 15.83 -8.21
CA GLU A 49 -37.05 15.20 -8.98
C GLU A 49 -37.20 15.81 -10.38
N GLN A 50 -36.12 16.35 -10.96
CA GLN A 50 -36.18 16.96 -12.29
C GLN A 50 -34.96 16.73 -13.18
N SER A 51 -34.31 15.55 -13.07
CA SER A 51 -33.31 15.12 -14.07
C SER A 51 -33.37 13.63 -14.40
N PHE A 52 -34.56 13.00 -14.28
CA PHE A 52 -34.80 11.64 -14.78
C PHE A 52 -35.59 11.60 -16.10
N GLU A 53 -35.91 12.74 -16.70
CA GLU A 53 -36.52 12.80 -18.03
C GLU A 53 -35.64 13.57 -19.02
N SER A 54 -34.61 12.87 -19.51
CA SER A 54 -34.20 12.94 -20.91
C SER A 54 -33.23 11.79 -21.22
N LEU A 55 -33.63 10.56 -20.90
CA LEU A 55 -33.19 9.40 -21.66
C LEU A 55 -34.30 9.12 -22.67
N PRO A 56 -34.04 9.16 -23.99
CA PRO A 56 -35.06 8.82 -24.95
C PRO A 56 -35.54 7.39 -24.67
N SER A 57 -36.85 7.33 -24.47
CA SER A 57 -37.78 6.22 -24.63
C SER A 57 -37.19 4.96 -25.25
N VAL A 58 -37.53 3.83 -24.64
CA VAL A 58 -37.51 2.48 -25.22
C VAL A 58 -37.83 2.53 -26.73
N GLY A 59 -36.82 2.24 -27.55
CA GLY A 59 -36.90 2.18 -29.02
C GLY A 59 -35.59 2.64 -29.67
N ASP A 60 -34.80 1.70 -30.19
CA ASP A 60 -33.56 1.90 -30.94
C ASP A 60 -32.37 2.53 -30.19
N ALA A 61 -31.77 1.77 -29.27
CA ALA A 61 -30.40 2.03 -28.90
C ALA A 61 -29.47 1.49 -30.02
N GLU A 62 -29.04 2.41 -30.88
CA GLU A 62 -28.28 2.20 -32.11
C GLU A 62 -27.14 1.18 -31.97
N GLU A 63 -27.00 0.33 -32.98
CA GLU A 63 -25.87 -0.57 -33.12
C GLU A 63 -24.63 0.26 -33.50
N PRO A 64 -23.46 0.07 -32.85
CA PRO A 64 -22.24 0.77 -33.23
C PRO A 64 -21.93 0.52 -34.71
N TYR A 65 -21.73 1.58 -35.49
CA TYR A 65 -21.35 1.47 -36.89
C TYR A 65 -20.07 2.26 -37.18
N ILE A 66 -19.40 1.92 -38.28
CA ILE A 66 -18.19 2.60 -38.71
C ILE A 66 -18.54 4.01 -39.18
N GLY A 67 -17.88 5.02 -38.62
CA GLY A 67 -18.16 6.43 -38.90
C GLY A 67 -18.95 7.14 -37.80
N LEU A 68 -19.41 6.43 -36.76
CA LEU A 68 -20.06 7.07 -35.61
C LEU A 68 -19.07 7.99 -34.88
N GLU A 69 -19.49 9.24 -34.65
CA GLU A 69 -18.68 10.30 -34.04
C GLU A 69 -19.06 10.52 -32.57
N PHE A 70 -18.06 10.77 -31.73
CA PHE A 70 -18.21 11.09 -30.31
C PHE A 70 -17.42 12.35 -29.97
N LYS A 71 -17.93 13.11 -29.00
CA LYS A 71 -17.26 14.31 -28.48
C LYS A 71 -16.05 13.97 -27.60
N SER A 72 -16.10 12.82 -26.94
CA SER A 72 -15.04 12.35 -26.04
C SER A 72 -14.83 10.84 -26.18
N ARG A 73 -13.62 10.40 -25.82
CA ARG A 73 -13.30 8.98 -25.66
C ARG A 73 -14.18 8.32 -24.58
N ASP A 74 -14.52 9.05 -23.53
CA ASP A 74 -15.32 8.50 -22.42
C ASP A 74 -16.79 8.34 -22.81
N ASP A 75 -17.34 9.27 -23.58
CA ASP A 75 -18.67 9.17 -24.18
C ASP A 75 -18.79 7.91 -25.07
N ALA A 76 -17.79 7.70 -25.93
CA ALA A 76 -17.70 6.50 -26.76
C ALA A 76 -17.54 5.21 -25.94
N ARG A 77 -16.85 5.28 -24.79
CA ARG A 77 -16.72 4.16 -23.86
C ARG A 77 -18.07 3.81 -23.25
N GLU A 78 -18.80 4.81 -22.77
CA GLU A 78 -20.11 4.63 -22.13
C GLU A 78 -21.11 4.05 -23.11
N PHE A 79 -21.14 4.57 -24.34
CA PHE A 79 -21.94 4.01 -25.43
C PHE A 79 -21.63 2.52 -25.66
N TYR A 80 -20.36 2.15 -25.80
CA TYR A 80 -19.99 0.76 -26.04
C TYR A 80 -20.21 -0.15 -24.83
N VAL A 81 -20.06 0.37 -23.60
CA VAL A 81 -20.41 -0.35 -22.37
C VAL A 81 -21.91 -0.62 -22.30
N ALA A 82 -22.74 0.37 -22.65
CA ALA A 82 -24.19 0.19 -22.71
C ALA A 82 -24.59 -0.83 -23.79
N TYR A 83 -23.97 -0.77 -24.97
CA TYR A 83 -24.14 -1.78 -26.02
C TYR A 83 -23.72 -3.18 -25.54
N GLY A 84 -22.56 -3.30 -24.89
CA GLY A 84 -22.07 -4.55 -24.34
C GLY A 84 -23.02 -5.16 -23.32
N ARG A 85 -23.56 -4.34 -22.41
CA ARG A 85 -24.56 -4.79 -21.41
C ARG A 85 -25.82 -5.34 -22.07
N ARG A 86 -26.36 -4.64 -23.06
CA ARG A 86 -27.55 -5.09 -23.81
C ARG A 86 -27.28 -6.36 -24.62
N THR A 87 -26.08 -6.49 -25.16
CA THR A 87 -25.68 -7.64 -25.98
C THR A 87 -25.26 -8.84 -25.13
N GLY A 88 -24.85 -8.63 -23.88
CA GLY A 88 -24.50 -9.71 -22.96
C GLY A 88 -23.00 -9.89 -22.67
N PHE A 89 -22.18 -8.87 -22.90
CA PHE A 89 -20.73 -8.93 -22.62
C PHE A 89 -20.23 -7.69 -21.86
N THR A 90 -19.10 -7.85 -21.17
CA THR A 90 -18.43 -6.72 -20.52
C THR A 90 -17.31 -6.17 -21.40
N VAL A 91 -17.19 -4.84 -21.43
CA VAL A 91 -16.18 -4.13 -22.23
C VAL A 91 -14.94 -3.86 -21.39
N ARG A 92 -13.77 -4.01 -22.02
CA ARG A 92 -12.45 -3.69 -21.46
C ARG A 92 -11.73 -2.68 -22.34
N ILE A 93 -10.96 -1.80 -21.71
CA ILE A 93 -10.04 -0.89 -22.40
C ILE A 93 -8.79 -1.69 -22.78
N HIS A 94 -8.44 -1.73 -24.07
CA HIS A 94 -7.29 -2.48 -24.57
C HIS A 94 -6.06 -1.58 -24.75
N HIS A 95 -5.87 -1.03 -25.95
CA HIS A 95 -4.67 -0.29 -26.33
C HIS A 95 -5.00 1.17 -26.68
N ASN A 96 -4.14 2.09 -26.24
CA ASN A 96 -4.16 3.49 -26.64
C ASN A 96 -3.12 3.73 -27.74
N ARG A 97 -3.55 4.29 -28.87
CA ARG A 97 -2.66 4.70 -29.94
C ARG A 97 -2.27 6.14 -29.71
N ARG A 98 -0.97 6.43 -29.69
CA ARG A 98 -0.43 7.78 -29.52
C ARG A 98 0.20 8.29 -30.80
N SER A 99 0.08 9.59 -31.05
CA SER A 99 0.76 10.26 -32.16
C SER A 99 2.27 10.19 -31.95
N ARG A 100 3.02 9.91 -33.02
CA ARG A 100 4.49 9.88 -32.99
C ARG A 100 5.11 11.27 -32.88
N ILE A 101 4.36 12.31 -33.24
CA ILE A 101 4.84 13.70 -33.29
C ILE A 101 4.62 14.36 -31.93
N ASN A 102 3.39 14.31 -31.41
CA ASN A 102 2.99 15.06 -30.21
C ASN A 102 2.73 14.17 -28.97
N ASN A 103 2.89 12.85 -29.07
CA ASN A 103 2.56 11.87 -28.01
C ASN A 103 1.11 11.90 -27.47
N VAL A 104 0.22 12.69 -28.08
CA VAL A 104 -1.21 12.76 -27.78
C VAL A 104 -1.91 11.45 -28.16
N VAL A 105 -2.91 11.04 -27.38
CA VAL A 105 -3.72 9.85 -27.67
C VAL A 105 -4.62 10.13 -28.88
N ILE A 106 -4.36 9.46 -30.00
CA ILE A 106 -5.08 9.60 -31.27
C ILE A 106 -6.00 8.41 -31.57
N GLY A 107 -6.02 7.40 -30.71
CA GLY A 107 -6.85 6.22 -30.91
C GLY A 107 -7.03 5.40 -29.66
N GLN A 108 -8.16 4.70 -29.57
CA GLN A 108 -8.49 3.82 -28.46
C GLN A 108 -9.20 2.57 -28.96
N ASP A 109 -8.74 1.40 -28.51
CA ASP A 109 -9.40 0.14 -28.75
C ASP A 109 -10.19 -0.29 -27.49
N PHE A 110 -11.47 -0.61 -27.67
CA PHE A 110 -12.32 -1.29 -26.70
C PHE A 110 -12.59 -2.71 -27.18
N VAL A 111 -12.56 -3.67 -26.25
CA VAL A 111 -12.64 -5.09 -26.55
C VAL A 111 -13.56 -5.81 -25.59
N CYS A 112 -14.04 -6.99 -25.96
CA CYS A 112 -14.71 -7.88 -25.01
C CYS A 112 -13.77 -8.27 -23.85
N SER A 113 -14.30 -8.51 -22.65
CA SER A 113 -13.53 -9.02 -21.52
C SER A 113 -12.83 -10.35 -21.78
N LYS A 114 -13.40 -11.17 -22.68
CA LYS A 114 -12.85 -12.46 -23.09
C LYS A 114 -11.90 -12.36 -24.31
N GLU A 115 -11.54 -11.15 -24.73
CA GLU A 115 -10.67 -10.91 -25.88
C GLU A 115 -9.21 -11.36 -25.65
N GLY A 116 -8.61 -11.87 -26.72
CA GLY A 116 -7.22 -12.30 -26.79
C GLY A 116 -6.94 -13.58 -26.01
N PHE A 117 -5.66 -13.94 -25.92
CA PHE A 117 -5.19 -15.03 -25.07
C PHE A 117 -4.22 -14.46 -24.04
N ARG A 118 -4.24 -15.01 -22.82
CA ARG A 118 -3.28 -14.62 -21.80
C ARG A 118 -1.92 -15.24 -22.13
N GLU A 119 -0.88 -14.41 -22.21
CA GLU A 119 0.46 -14.92 -22.50
C GLU A 119 0.93 -15.91 -21.42
N LYS A 120 1.64 -16.96 -21.86
CA LYS A 120 2.17 -18.04 -21.01
C LYS A 120 3.05 -17.50 -19.87
N LYS A 121 3.79 -16.42 -20.09
CA LYS A 121 4.62 -15.76 -19.06
C LYS A 121 3.83 -15.34 -17.82
N TYR A 122 2.54 -15.01 -17.97
CA TYR A 122 1.67 -14.65 -16.85
C TYR A 122 1.05 -15.86 -16.16
N MET A 123 1.08 -17.05 -16.76
CA MET A 123 0.59 -18.29 -16.15
C MET A 123 1.69 -18.96 -15.32
N TYR A 124 2.91 -19.01 -15.84
CA TYR A 124 4.03 -19.79 -15.28
C TYR A 124 5.09 -18.91 -14.59
N ARG A 125 4.64 -17.95 -13.78
CA ARG A 125 5.55 -17.14 -12.95
C ARG A 125 5.97 -17.95 -11.72
N LYS A 126 7.28 -18.23 -11.61
CA LYS A 126 7.87 -19.03 -10.52
C LYS A 126 7.88 -18.29 -9.17
N ASP A 127 7.77 -16.97 -9.20
CA ASP A 127 7.78 -16.03 -8.07
C ASP A 127 6.40 -15.77 -7.43
N ARG A 128 5.35 -16.52 -7.82
CA ARG A 128 4.00 -16.31 -7.31
C ARG A 128 3.79 -16.93 -5.93
N VAL A 129 3.38 -16.11 -4.97
CA VAL A 129 2.91 -16.55 -3.63
C VAL A 129 1.48 -17.13 -3.69
N LEU A 130 0.64 -16.64 -4.61
CA LEU A 130 -0.76 -17.06 -4.78
C LEU A 130 -0.98 -17.78 -6.12
N PRO A 131 -1.95 -18.73 -6.18
CA PRO A 131 -2.28 -19.45 -7.40
C PRO A 131 -2.65 -18.50 -8.56
N PRO A 132 -2.39 -18.90 -9.82
CA PRO A 132 -2.73 -18.08 -10.96
C PRO A 132 -4.26 -17.89 -11.06
N PRO A 133 -4.75 -16.66 -11.28
CA PRO A 133 -6.18 -16.44 -11.44
C PRO A 133 -6.69 -17.15 -12.70
N PRO A 134 -7.97 -17.58 -12.71
CA PRO A 134 -8.54 -18.38 -13.78
C PRO A 134 -8.40 -17.70 -15.14
N ILE A 135 -8.29 -18.51 -16.18
CA ILE A 135 -8.20 -18.03 -17.56
C ILE A 135 -9.60 -17.56 -17.98
N THR A 136 -9.75 -16.26 -18.14
CA THR A 136 -11.01 -15.63 -18.56
C THR A 136 -11.00 -15.15 -20.00
N ARG A 137 -9.86 -15.28 -20.70
CA ARG A 137 -9.69 -14.83 -22.09
C ARG A 137 -9.72 -16.03 -23.03
N GLU A 138 -10.71 -16.05 -23.92
CA GLU A 138 -11.04 -17.15 -24.83
C GLU A 138 -10.71 -16.80 -26.29
N GLY A 139 -10.02 -15.69 -26.55
CA GLY A 139 -9.68 -15.25 -27.90
C GLY A 139 -10.79 -14.50 -28.63
N CYS A 140 -11.72 -13.89 -27.90
CA CYS A 140 -12.86 -13.18 -28.50
C CYS A 140 -12.40 -12.07 -29.47
N PRO A 141 -12.89 -12.03 -30.73
CA PRO A 141 -12.48 -11.01 -31.69
C PRO A 141 -13.30 -9.71 -31.60
N ALA A 142 -14.37 -9.69 -30.80
CA ALA A 142 -15.25 -8.53 -30.66
C ALA A 142 -14.48 -7.29 -30.17
N MET A 143 -14.55 -6.22 -30.96
CA MET A 143 -13.85 -4.97 -30.69
C MET A 143 -14.52 -3.76 -31.32
N LEU A 144 -14.32 -2.61 -30.69
CA LEU A 144 -14.63 -1.29 -31.21
C LEU A 144 -13.37 -0.43 -31.17
N ARG A 145 -12.98 0.13 -32.32
CA ARG A 145 -11.78 0.94 -32.47
C ARG A 145 -12.12 2.38 -32.82
N LEU A 146 -11.62 3.29 -32.01
CA LEU A 146 -11.74 4.73 -32.21
C LEU A 146 -10.45 5.35 -32.73
N ALA A 147 -10.60 6.38 -33.55
CA ALA A 147 -9.53 7.27 -33.95
C ALA A 147 -9.97 8.74 -33.81
N LEU A 148 -9.08 9.59 -33.34
CA LEU A 148 -9.27 11.03 -33.30
C LEU A 148 -9.10 11.59 -34.72
N ARG A 149 -10.14 12.26 -35.23
CA ARG A 149 -10.17 12.98 -36.50
C ARG A 149 -10.23 14.47 -36.22
N ASP A 150 -9.50 15.23 -37.04
CA ASP A 150 -9.50 16.70 -37.03
C ASP A 150 -9.20 17.36 -35.66
N GLY A 151 -8.53 16.62 -34.77
CA GLY A 151 -8.12 17.11 -33.44
C GLY A 151 -9.20 17.03 -32.36
N ASP A 152 -10.48 17.01 -32.73
CA ASP A 152 -11.57 17.20 -31.76
C ASP A 152 -12.59 16.06 -31.71
N LYS A 153 -12.70 15.25 -32.77
CA LYS A 153 -13.79 14.26 -32.91
C LYS A 153 -13.28 12.83 -32.84
N TRP A 154 -13.91 12.00 -32.02
CA TRP A 154 -13.59 10.58 -31.94
C TRP A 154 -14.50 9.76 -32.86
N VAL A 155 -13.93 9.11 -33.87
CA VAL A 155 -14.69 8.36 -34.88
C VAL A 155 -14.44 6.86 -34.77
N VAL A 156 -15.50 6.06 -34.85
CA VAL A 156 -15.39 4.60 -34.97
C VAL A 156 -14.80 4.24 -36.32
N THR A 157 -13.62 3.63 -36.32
CA THR A 157 -12.91 3.22 -37.54
C THR A 157 -13.00 1.72 -37.81
N LYS A 158 -13.26 0.91 -36.79
CA LYS A 158 -13.46 -0.54 -36.94
C LYS A 158 -14.41 -1.03 -35.86
N PHE A 159 -15.37 -1.85 -36.27
CA PHE A 159 -16.30 -2.53 -35.39
C PHE A 159 -16.35 -4.01 -35.78
N ILE A 160 -16.14 -4.90 -34.80
CA ILE A 160 -16.34 -6.34 -34.93
C ILE A 160 -17.38 -6.74 -33.90
N LYS A 161 -18.53 -7.22 -34.39
CA LYS A 161 -19.65 -7.70 -33.59
C LYS A 161 -19.48 -9.16 -33.14
N GLU A 162 -18.75 -9.96 -33.91
CA GLU A 162 -18.69 -11.41 -33.72
C GLU A 162 -18.02 -11.79 -32.39
N HIS A 163 -18.67 -12.69 -31.66
CA HIS A 163 -18.16 -13.29 -30.44
C HIS A 163 -17.93 -14.78 -30.67
N ASN A 164 -16.85 -15.32 -30.11
CA ASN A 164 -16.53 -16.75 -30.16
C ASN A 164 -16.99 -17.51 -28.90
N HIS A 165 -17.82 -16.89 -28.07
CA HIS A 165 -18.29 -17.43 -26.81
C HIS A 165 -19.76 -17.07 -26.60
N GLU A 166 -20.45 -17.84 -25.77
CA GLU A 166 -21.82 -17.54 -25.38
C GLU A 166 -21.87 -16.20 -24.62
N LEU A 167 -22.87 -15.40 -24.97
CA LEU A 167 -23.13 -14.10 -24.35
C LEU A 167 -24.02 -14.31 -23.13
N MET A 168 -23.79 -13.53 -22.08
CA MET A 168 -24.61 -13.58 -20.87
C MET A 168 -25.98 -12.95 -21.16
N SER A 169 -27.01 -13.33 -20.40
CA SER A 169 -28.25 -12.56 -20.43
C SER A 169 -27.96 -11.12 -19.95
N PRO A 170 -28.61 -10.09 -20.51
CA PRO A 170 -28.34 -8.69 -20.14
C PRO A 170 -28.48 -8.41 -18.63
N SER A 171 -29.40 -9.11 -17.97
CA SER A 171 -29.61 -9.09 -16.52
C SER A 171 -28.47 -9.66 -15.68
N LYS A 172 -27.62 -10.51 -16.26
CA LYS A 172 -26.49 -11.18 -15.58
C LYS A 172 -25.14 -10.56 -15.92
N VAL A 173 -25.08 -9.54 -16.76
CA VAL A 173 -23.82 -8.86 -17.09
C VAL A 173 -23.33 -8.10 -15.85
N PRO A 174 -22.16 -8.42 -15.29
CA PRO A 174 -21.64 -7.72 -14.12
C PRO A 174 -21.45 -6.22 -14.42
N TRP A 175 -21.86 -5.37 -13.48
CA TRP A 175 -21.63 -3.93 -13.55
C TRP A 175 -20.13 -3.64 -13.40
N ARG A 176 -19.44 -3.56 -14.53
CA ARG A 176 -18.03 -3.11 -14.65
C ARG A 176 -17.99 -1.66 -15.16
N GLY A 177 -18.74 -0.77 -14.51
CA GLY A 177 -18.68 0.67 -14.75
C GLY A 177 -17.93 1.34 -13.61
N SER A 178 -17.25 2.46 -13.89
CA SER A 178 -16.69 3.32 -12.83
C SER A 178 -17.77 4.14 -12.10
N THR A 179 -19.04 3.82 -12.31
CA THR A 179 -20.15 4.33 -11.51
C THR A 179 -20.18 3.51 -10.23
N LYS A 180 -19.34 3.96 -9.29
CA LYS A 180 -19.40 3.77 -7.84
C LYS A 180 -20.04 2.45 -7.40
N ASN A 181 -19.23 1.54 -6.85
CA ASN A 181 -19.70 0.54 -5.88
C ASN A 181 -20.79 1.21 -5.02
N PHE A 182 -22.04 0.73 -5.09
CA PHE A 182 -23.23 1.18 -4.37
C PHE A 182 -23.12 0.94 -2.85
N ILE A 183 -21.95 1.26 -2.29
CA ILE A 183 -21.76 1.59 -0.90
C ILE A 183 -21.70 3.12 -0.95
N SER A 184 -22.67 3.79 -0.32
CA SER A 184 -22.67 5.27 -0.24
C SER A 184 -21.27 5.74 0.14
N GLU A 185 -20.83 6.87 -0.41
CA GLU A 185 -19.57 7.49 0.00
C GLU A 185 -19.54 7.63 1.54
N ASP A 186 -20.69 7.93 2.14
CA ASP A 186 -20.89 7.99 3.60
C ASP A 186 -20.60 6.67 4.35
N GLU A 187 -20.89 5.53 3.74
CA GLU A 187 -20.68 4.21 4.36
C GLU A 187 -19.20 3.82 4.29
N LYS A 188 -18.50 4.21 3.21
CA LYS A 188 -17.04 4.06 3.14
C LYS A 188 -16.37 4.96 4.16
N ASP A 189 -16.82 6.21 4.27
CA ASP A 189 -16.28 7.17 5.22
C ASP A 189 -16.56 6.75 6.67
N ARG A 190 -17.74 6.16 6.94
CA ARG A 190 -18.04 5.54 8.23
C ARG A 190 -17.06 4.41 8.54
N ARG A 191 -16.83 3.51 7.58
CA ARG A 191 -15.91 2.38 7.76
C ARG A 191 -14.47 2.84 7.95
N ILE A 192 -14.04 3.89 7.24
CA ILE A 192 -12.71 4.50 7.40
C ILE A 192 -12.56 5.06 8.82
N ARG A 193 -13.53 5.83 9.31
CA ARG A 193 -13.51 6.38 10.67
C ARG A 193 -13.44 5.27 11.74
N GLU A 194 -14.27 4.24 11.60
CA GLU A 194 -14.30 3.10 12.50
C GLU A 194 -12.93 2.41 12.58
N LEU A 195 -12.35 2.08 11.42
CA LEU A 195 -11.03 1.44 11.35
C LEU A 195 -9.91 2.34 11.89
N THR A 196 -10.03 3.66 11.71
CA THR A 196 -9.06 4.62 12.22
C THR A 196 -9.09 4.67 13.76
N ILE A 197 -10.29 4.62 14.36
CA ILE A 197 -10.45 4.53 15.81
C ILE A 197 -9.86 3.21 16.33
N GLU A 198 -10.14 2.10 15.65
CA GLU A 198 -9.60 0.79 16.03
C GLU A 198 -8.06 0.77 16.01
N LEU A 199 -7.45 1.26 14.92
CA LEU A 199 -6.00 1.39 14.81
C LEU A 199 -5.40 2.31 15.87
N ASN A 200 -6.04 3.44 16.16
CA ASN A 200 -5.56 4.35 17.20
C ASN A 200 -5.62 3.69 18.60
N ASN A 201 -6.67 2.94 18.88
CA ASN A 201 -6.80 2.19 20.13
C ASN A 201 -5.71 1.11 20.25
N GLU A 202 -5.44 0.36 19.17
CA GLU A 202 -4.36 -0.62 19.14
C GLU A 202 -2.99 0.02 19.34
N ARG A 203 -2.72 1.13 18.64
CA ARG A 203 -1.48 1.91 18.79
C ARG A 203 -1.30 2.39 20.23
N GLN A 204 -2.36 2.86 20.88
CA GLN A 204 -2.29 3.30 22.27
C GLN A 204 -2.06 2.13 23.24
N ARG A 205 -2.67 0.97 23.00
CA ARG A 205 -2.40 -0.27 23.78
C ARG A 205 -0.96 -0.73 23.62
N PHE A 206 -0.42 -0.68 22.39
CA PHE A 206 0.98 -0.98 22.15
C PHE A 206 1.90 -0.01 22.89
N LYS A 207 1.63 1.31 22.80
CA LYS A 207 2.40 2.34 23.53
C LYS A 207 2.42 2.11 25.05
N ARG A 208 1.27 1.75 25.64
CA ARG A 208 1.19 1.42 27.08
C ARG A 208 2.00 0.17 27.45
N ARG A 209 1.96 -0.88 26.61
CA ARG A 209 2.77 -2.09 26.82
C ARG A 209 4.27 -1.79 26.72
N CYS A 210 4.68 -1.01 25.71
CA CYS A 210 6.08 -0.60 25.56
C CYS A 210 6.58 0.21 26.76
N ALA A 211 5.78 1.18 27.25
CA ALA A 211 6.14 1.95 28.44
C ALA A 211 6.34 1.04 29.66
N ALA A 212 5.43 0.08 29.90
CA ALA A 212 5.57 -0.86 31.00
C ALA A 212 6.83 -1.74 30.89
N TYR A 213 7.17 -2.22 29.69
CA TYR A 213 8.40 -2.98 29.48
C TYR A 213 9.65 -2.10 29.65
N GLN A 214 9.62 -0.85 29.19
CA GLN A 214 10.71 0.10 29.41
C GLN A 214 10.92 0.38 30.89
N GLU A 215 9.86 0.58 31.67
CA GLU A 215 9.94 0.75 33.12
C GLU A 215 10.54 -0.46 33.82
N GLN A 216 10.13 -1.68 33.42
CA GLN A 216 10.69 -2.92 33.94
C GLN A 216 12.19 -3.04 33.66
N LEU A 217 12.60 -2.75 32.42
CA LEU A 217 14.01 -2.77 32.04
C LEU A 217 14.82 -1.73 32.81
N ASN A 218 14.31 -0.50 32.93
CA ASN A 218 14.97 0.57 33.67
C ASN A 218 15.17 0.22 35.15
N MET A 219 14.21 -0.46 35.79
CA MET A 219 14.40 -0.95 37.16
C MET A 219 15.53 -1.96 37.25
N VAL A 220 15.61 -2.91 36.31
CA VAL A 220 16.69 -3.91 36.30
C VAL A 220 18.04 -3.27 36.04
N PHE A 221 18.12 -2.35 35.07
CA PHE A 221 19.35 -1.61 34.78
C PHE A 221 19.82 -0.84 36.01
N LYS A 222 18.92 -0.12 36.67
CA LYS A 222 19.25 0.63 37.88
C LYS A 222 19.79 -0.27 38.99
N PHE A 223 19.18 -1.44 39.20
CA PHE A 223 19.67 -2.41 40.18
C PHE A 223 21.08 -2.91 39.85
N VAL A 224 21.35 -3.18 38.57
CA VAL A 224 22.68 -3.63 38.12
C VAL A 224 23.72 -2.51 38.28
N GLU A 225 23.37 -1.27 37.94
CA GLU A 225 24.24 -0.10 38.14
C GLU A 225 24.58 0.10 39.61
N GLU A 226 23.58 0.14 40.49
CA GLU A 226 23.77 0.30 41.94
C GLU A 226 24.65 -0.83 42.52
N HIS A 227 24.44 -2.07 42.08
CA HIS A 227 25.27 -3.20 42.51
C HIS A 227 26.71 -3.10 41.98
N THR A 228 26.90 -2.62 40.75
CA THR A 228 28.22 -2.42 40.14
C THR A 228 28.99 -1.33 40.86
N ASP A 229 28.34 -0.21 41.18
CA ASP A 229 28.92 0.90 41.95
C ASP A 229 29.28 0.44 43.37
N HIS A 230 28.42 -0.35 44.02
CA HIS A 230 28.71 -0.92 45.34
C HIS A 230 29.95 -1.81 45.32
N LEU A 231 30.05 -2.72 44.35
CA LEU A 231 31.23 -3.58 44.19
C LEU A 231 32.48 -2.78 43.87
N SER A 232 32.38 -1.77 42.99
CA SER A 232 33.49 -0.88 42.64
C SER A 232 34.01 -0.13 43.87
N GLY A 233 33.12 0.42 44.69
CA GLY A 233 33.47 1.07 45.95
C GLY A 233 34.21 0.12 46.90
N ARG A 234 33.69 -1.10 47.10
CA ARG A 234 34.35 -2.10 47.95
C ARG A 234 35.72 -2.52 47.43
N VAL A 235 35.86 -2.69 46.12
CA VAL A 235 37.16 -3.01 45.50
C VAL A 235 38.13 -1.86 45.71
N LYS A 236 37.67 -0.61 45.53
CA LYS A 236 38.49 0.58 45.76
C LYS A 236 38.96 0.68 47.21
N ASP A 237 38.06 0.47 48.17
CA ASP A 237 38.40 0.44 49.60
C ASP A 237 39.48 -0.63 49.89
N ILE A 238 39.35 -1.83 49.33
CA ILE A 238 40.35 -2.89 49.49
C ILE A 238 41.70 -2.48 48.88
N VAL A 239 41.70 -1.90 47.68
CA VAL A 239 42.92 -1.44 47.01
C VAL A 239 43.58 -0.29 47.79
N ASP A 240 42.82 0.67 48.28
CA ASP A 240 43.34 1.77 49.09
C ASP A 240 43.92 1.25 50.42
N ASN A 241 43.24 0.30 51.09
CA ASN A 241 43.78 -0.38 52.28
C ASN A 241 45.09 -1.14 51.98
N ILE A 242 45.20 -1.83 50.84
CA ILE A 242 46.43 -2.52 50.44
C ILE A 242 47.56 -1.51 50.19
N ARG A 243 47.26 -0.40 49.49
CA ARG A 243 48.25 0.66 49.21
C ARG A 243 48.75 1.31 50.50
N GLU A 244 47.88 1.59 51.46
CA GLU A 244 48.27 2.12 52.77
C GLU A 244 49.23 1.16 53.51
N LEU A 245 48.99 -0.15 53.45
CA LEU A 245 49.89 -1.16 54.03
C LEU A 245 51.23 -1.28 53.29
N GLU A 246 51.26 -1.00 51.98
CA GLU A 246 52.49 -0.97 51.18
C GLU A 246 53.30 0.33 51.42
N ASP A 247 52.63 1.47 51.60
CA ASP A 247 53.25 2.78 51.88
C ASP A 247 53.76 2.90 53.33
N GLU A 248 53.17 2.17 54.29
CA GLU A 248 53.73 1.98 55.64
C GLU A 248 55.01 1.12 55.67
N GLN A 249 55.44 0.59 54.51
CA GLN A 249 56.77 0.03 54.30
C GLN A 249 57.66 0.93 53.42
N PRO A 250 58.18 2.08 53.91
CA PRO A 250 59.30 2.72 53.24
C PRO A 250 60.61 2.06 53.67
N GLU A 251 61.35 1.53 52.69
CA GLU A 251 62.81 1.51 52.63
C GLU A 251 63.54 1.11 53.95
N ASN A 252 63.73 -0.20 54.16
CA ASN A 252 64.87 -0.68 54.94
C ASN A 252 65.95 -1.24 53.98
N SER A 253 66.46 -0.36 53.13
CA SER A 253 67.85 -0.38 52.63
C SER A 253 68.48 0.94 53.10
N ASP A 254 69.61 1.03 53.77
CA ASP A 254 70.75 0.15 53.98
C ASP A 254 71.44 0.56 55.29
N CYS A 255 72.11 -0.36 55.97
CA CYS A 255 73.22 0.00 56.84
C CYS A 255 74.44 -0.88 56.53
N LYS A 256 75.28 -0.40 55.60
CA LYS A 256 76.71 -0.75 55.54
C LYS A 256 77.33 -0.47 56.90
N CYS A 257 78.14 -1.40 57.42
CA CYS A 257 79.32 -1.10 58.26
C CYS A 257 80.22 -2.33 58.40
N VAL A 258 81.44 -2.17 57.84
CA VAL A 258 82.74 -2.85 58.07
C VAL A 258 82.93 -4.26 57.50
#